data_AF-A0A1M6M272-F1
#
_entry.id   AF-A0A1M6M272-F1
#
_cell.length_a   1.000
_cell.length_b   1.000
_cell.length_c   1.000
_cell.angle_alpha   90.00
_cell.angle_beta   90.00
_cell.angle_gamma   90.00
#
_symmetry.space_group_name_H-M   'P 1'
#
loop_
_entity.id
_entity.type
_entity.pdbx_description
1 polymer ?
#
loop_
_entity_poly.entity_id
_entity_poly.type
_entity_poly.pdbx_seq_one_letter_code
_entity_poly.pdbx_strand_id
1 'polypeptide(L)'
;MKLWKYSGTFLVITGIIHTIYALLLGKEEFADMIKDGFINSTGDNYNRAFALWFLVCGIILVLWGQTLQYYIQKEHKPAPLFLGYCILVFTVVGCIAEPISGFWLFLPQALIIIAANRKR
;
A
#
# COMPACT_ATOMS: atom_id res chain seq x y z
N MET A 1 24.02 4.36 3.77
CA MET A 1 23.44 3.47 2.72
C MET A 1 22.53 4.28 1.80
N LYS A 2 22.43 3.96 0.50
CA LYS A 2 21.49 4.64 -0.42
C LYS A 2 20.08 4.05 -0.21
N LEU A 3 19.27 4.65 0.67
CA LEU A 3 17.93 4.15 1.06
C LEU A 3 17.00 3.87 -0.12
N TRP A 4 17.09 4.65 -1.20
CA TRP A 4 16.28 4.46 -2.40
C TRP A 4 16.44 3.09 -3.06
N LYS A 5 17.54 2.38 -2.80
CA LYS A 5 17.74 1.00 -3.28
C LYS A 5 16.70 0.02 -2.72
N TYR A 6 16.06 0.37 -1.61
CA TYR A 6 15.06 -0.43 -0.90
C TYR A 6 13.66 0.17 -0.97
N SER A 7 13.45 1.18 -1.82
CA SER A 7 12.14 1.82 -1.97
C SER A 7 11.03 0.81 -2.29
N GLY A 8 11.25 -0.17 -3.17
CA GLY A 8 10.26 -1.21 -3.43
C GLY A 8 10.00 -2.08 -2.18
N THR A 9 11.06 -2.48 -1.48
CA THR A 9 10.95 -3.23 -0.21
C THR A 9 10.16 -2.49 0.87
N PHE A 10 10.34 -1.19 1.05
CA PHE A 10 9.55 -0.42 2.02
C PHE A 10 8.06 -0.38 1.66
N LEU A 11 7.75 -0.30 0.37
CA LEU A 11 6.38 -0.36 -0.11
C LEU A 11 5.75 -1.75 0.10
N VAL A 12 6.52 -2.83 -0.11
CA VAL A 12 6.11 -4.20 0.24
C VAL A 12 5.77 -4.32 1.73
N ILE A 13 6.64 -3.82 2.61
CA ILE A 13 6.41 -3.86 4.06
C ILE A 13 5.12 -3.11 4.42
N THR A 14 4.89 -1.95 3.81
CA THR A 14 3.64 -1.18 3.99
C THR A 14 2.42 -2.00 3.56
N GLY A 15 2.48 -2.65 2.39
CA GLY A 15 1.44 -3.55 1.90
C GLY A 15 1.18 -4.75 2.82
N ILE A 16 2.22 -5.36 3.38
CA ILE A 16 2.09 -6.46 4.34
C ILE A 16 1.39 -5.99 5.62
N ILE A 17 1.82 -4.85 6.18
CA ILE A 17 1.20 -4.27 7.37
C ILE A 17 -0.29 -3.99 7.12
N HIS A 18 -0.61 -3.36 5.98
CA HIS A 18 -1.98 -3.09 5.56
C HIS A 18 -2.81 -4.37 5.42
N THR A 19 -2.26 -5.39 4.76
CA THR A 19 -2.93 -6.68 4.54
C THR A 19 -3.24 -7.38 5.86
N ILE A 20 -2.27 -7.43 6.78
CA ILE A 20 -2.47 -8.00 8.12
C ILE A 20 -3.55 -7.21 8.86
N TYR A 21 -3.48 -5.89 8.83
CA TYR A 21 -4.46 -5.04 9.48
C TYR A 21 -5.87 -5.24 8.89
N ALA A 22 -6.00 -5.38 7.57
CA ALA A 22 -7.26 -5.67 6.89
C ALA A 22 -7.87 -7.01 7.33
N LEU A 23 -7.05 -8.05 7.47
CA LEU A 23 -7.49 -9.37 7.95
C LEU A 23 -7.94 -9.34 9.41
N LEU A 24 -7.27 -8.54 10.25
CA LEU A 24 -7.65 -8.37 11.65
C LEU A 24 -8.94 -7.56 11.80
N LEU A 25 -9.08 -6.48 11.03
CA LEU A 25 -10.23 -5.60 11.05
C LEU A 25 -11.49 -6.29 10.50
N GLY A 26 -11.37 -6.99 9.38
CA GLY A 26 -12.46 -7.68 8.70
C GLY A 26 -12.69 -9.13 9.16
N LYS A 27 -12.16 -9.52 10.32
CA LYS A 27 -12.10 -10.92 10.75
C LYS A 27 -13.48 -11.58 10.79
N GLU A 28 -14.47 -10.89 11.33
CA GLU A 28 -15.84 -11.42 11.46
C GLU A 28 -16.52 -11.47 10.09
N GLU A 29 -16.34 -10.42 9.28
CA GLU A 29 -16.85 -10.32 7.91
C GLU A 29 -16.32 -11.47 7.04
N PHE A 30 -15.01 -11.74 7.09
CA PHE A 30 -14.41 -12.84 6.34
C PHE A 30 -14.87 -14.20 6.85
N ALA A 31 -15.01 -14.38 8.16
CA ALA A 31 -15.50 -15.63 8.73
C ALA A 31 -16.93 -15.92 8.24
N ASP A 32 -17.79 -14.91 8.21
CA ASP A 32 -19.16 -15.09 7.75
C ASP A 32 -19.25 -15.24 6.22
N MET A 33 -18.43 -14.53 5.44
CA MET A 33 -18.31 -14.77 4.00
C MET A 33 -17.88 -16.20 3.66
N ILE A 34 -17.01 -16.81 4.48
CA ILE A 34 -16.61 -18.21 4.31
C ILE A 34 -17.77 -19.15 4.66
N LYS A 35 -18.48 -18.91 5.77
CA LYS A 35 -19.64 -19.73 6.18
C LYS A 35 -20.77 -19.70 5.15
N ASP A 36 -21.03 -18.53 4.57
CA ASP A 36 -22.12 -18.32 3.60
C ASP A 36 -21.74 -18.80 2.19
N GLY A 37 -20.49 -19.19 1.98
CA GLY A 37 -19.92 -19.52 0.67
C GLY A 37 -19.37 -18.27 -0.03
N PHE A 38 -18.08 -18.26 -0.34
CA PHE A 38 -17.33 -17.06 -0.73
C PHE A 38 -17.88 -16.30 -1.96
N ILE A 39 -18.45 -17.01 -2.95
CA ILE A 39 -18.92 -16.40 -4.20
C ILE A 39 -20.15 -15.53 -3.93
N ASN A 40 -20.11 -14.26 -4.34
CA ASN A 40 -21.19 -13.29 -4.11
C ASN A 40 -21.56 -13.09 -2.61
N SER A 41 -20.65 -13.45 -1.70
CA SER A 41 -20.86 -13.39 -0.25
C SER A 41 -20.94 -11.98 0.33
N THR A 42 -20.48 -10.97 -0.41
CA THR A 42 -20.62 -9.57 0.01
C THR A 42 -22.07 -9.11 -0.11
N GLY A 43 -22.81 -9.57 -1.13
CA GLY A 43 -24.16 -9.08 -1.44
C GLY A 43 -24.23 -7.54 -1.37
N ASP A 44 -25.27 -7.03 -0.71
CA ASP A 44 -25.44 -5.61 -0.40
C ASP A 44 -24.80 -5.19 0.95
N ASN A 45 -24.03 -6.08 1.59
CA ASN A 45 -23.39 -5.80 2.87
C ASN A 45 -22.12 -4.96 2.64
N TYR A 46 -22.24 -3.67 2.94
CA TYR A 46 -21.15 -2.71 2.83
C TYR A 46 -19.89 -3.12 3.62
N ASN A 47 -20.03 -3.66 4.84
CA ASN A 47 -18.88 -4.01 5.66
C ASN A 47 -18.07 -5.17 5.06
N ARG A 48 -18.75 -6.18 4.52
CA ARG A 48 -18.09 -7.29 3.78
C ARG A 48 -17.39 -6.79 2.52
N ALA A 49 -18.06 -5.94 1.75
CA ALA A 49 -17.48 -5.33 0.56
C ALA A 49 -16.25 -4.47 0.90
N PHE A 50 -16.36 -3.65 1.95
CA PHE A 50 -15.27 -2.81 2.46
C PHE A 50 -14.08 -3.66 2.91
N ALA A 51 -14.30 -4.69 3.74
CA ALA A 51 -13.25 -5.59 4.20
C ALA A 51 -12.51 -6.26 3.01
N LEU A 52 -13.26 -6.75 2.03
CA LEU A 52 -12.70 -7.37 0.83
C LEU A 52 -11.84 -6.38 0.02
N TRP A 53 -12.38 -5.19 -0.28
CA TRP A 53 -11.63 -4.18 -1.03
C TRP A 53 -10.41 -3.67 -0.26
N PHE A 54 -10.53 -3.51 1.05
CA PHE A 54 -9.43 -3.09 1.92
C PHE A 54 -8.30 -4.12 1.92
N LEU A 55 -8.62 -5.42 1.93
CA LEU A 55 -7.65 -6.51 1.77
C LEU A 55 -6.99 -6.49 0.38
N VAL A 56 -7.79 -6.36 -0.68
CA VAL A 56 -7.30 -6.31 -2.07
C VAL A 56 -6.33 -5.13 -2.28
N CYS A 57 -6.62 -3.95 -1.70
CA CYS A 57 -5.71 -2.81 -1.74
C CYS A 57 -4.34 -3.14 -1.10
N GLY A 58 -4.31 -3.87 0.01
CA GLY A 58 -3.08 -4.33 0.64
C GLY A 58 -2.26 -5.27 -0.25
N ILE A 59 -2.93 -6.23 -0.90
CA ILE A 59 -2.28 -7.17 -1.83
C ILE A 59 -1.71 -6.44 -3.05
N ILE A 60 -2.48 -5.52 -3.65
CA ILE A 60 -2.01 -4.69 -4.77
C ILE A 60 -0.79 -3.87 -4.35
N LEU A 61 -0.77 -3.33 -3.13
CA LEU A 61 0.36 -2.57 -2.61
C LEU A 61 1.63 -3.43 -2.47
N VAL A 62 1.50 -4.69 -2.03
CA VAL A 62 2.61 -5.66 -2.00
C VAL A 62 3.14 -5.92 -3.42
N LEU A 63 2.26 -6.23 -4.37
CA LEU A 63 2.65 -6.50 -5.77
C LEU A 63 3.33 -5.30 -6.42
N TRP A 64 2.82 -4.10 -6.12
CA TRP A 64 3.42 -2.86 -6.60
C TRP A 64 4.80 -2.62 -6.01
N GLY A 65 5.00 -2.87 -4.72
CA GLY A 65 6.30 -2.83 -4.07
C GLY A 65 7.29 -3.82 -4.67
N GLN A 66 6.86 -5.05 -4.96
CA GLN A 66 7.70 -6.06 -5.62
C GLN A 66 8.11 -5.62 -7.03
N THR A 67 7.16 -5.09 -7.81
CA THR A 67 7.42 -4.59 -9.16
C THR A 67 8.37 -3.41 -9.14
N LEU A 68 8.19 -2.48 -8.19
CA LEU A 68 9.10 -1.34 -8.01
C LEU A 68 10.50 -1.80 -7.60
N GLN A 69 10.60 -2.81 -6.73
CA GLN A 69 11.90 -3.35 -6.32
C GLN A 69 12.62 -4.03 -7.48
N TYR A 70 11.89 -4.79 -8.29
CA TYR A 70 12.41 -5.40 -9.52
C TYR A 70 12.94 -4.34 -10.50
N TYR A 71 12.17 -3.27 -10.73
CA TYR A 71 12.59 -2.13 -11.56
C TYR A 71 13.89 -1.49 -11.05
N ILE A 72 13.98 -1.19 -9.74
CA ILE A 72 15.16 -0.55 -9.13
C ILE A 72 16.40 -1.45 -9.28
N GLN A 73 16.24 -2.76 -9.10
CA GLN A 73 17.32 -3.73 -9.26
C GLN A 73 17.80 -3.82 -10.70
N LYS A 74 16.88 -3.81 -11.67
CA LYS A 74 17.19 -3.90 -13.10
C LYS A 74 17.84 -2.64 -13.66
N GLU A 75 17.29 -1.47 -13.33
CA GLU A 75 17.76 -0.21 -13.90
C GLU A 75 18.99 0.36 -13.17
N HIS A 76 19.24 -0.06 -11.93
CA HIS A 76 20.23 0.54 -11.03
C HIS A 76 20.02 2.05 -10.81
N LYS A 77 18.76 2.50 -10.86
CA LYS A 77 18.34 3.89 -10.70
C LYS A 77 17.24 3.99 -9.63
N PRO A 78 17.11 5.14 -8.94
CA PRO A 78 15.98 5.35 -8.04
C PRO A 78 14.66 5.29 -8.81
N ALA A 79 13.58 5.08 -8.06
CA ALA A 79 12.24 5.20 -8.60
C ALA A 79 12.04 6.56 -9.31
N PRO A 80 11.22 6.64 -10.37
CA PRO A 80 10.98 7.89 -11.09
C PRO A 80 10.49 9.02 -10.16
N LEU A 81 10.95 10.25 -10.40
CA LEU A 81 10.61 11.40 -9.56
C LEU A 81 9.09 11.67 -9.51
N PHE A 82 8.37 11.50 -10.63
CA PHE A 82 6.93 11.71 -10.67
C PHE A 82 6.20 10.81 -9.65
N LEU A 83 6.67 9.56 -9.48
CA LEU A 83 6.10 8.63 -8.53
C LEU A 83 6.26 9.13 -7.09
N GLY A 84 7.41 9.73 -6.77
CA GLY A 84 7.63 10.34 -5.46
C GLY A 84 6.63 11.47 -5.15
N TYR A 85 6.34 12.34 -6.12
CA TYR A 85 5.33 13.39 -5.95
C TYR A 85 3.91 12.85 -5.89
N CYS A 86 3.55 11.85 -6.71
CA CYS A 86 2.24 11.21 -6.64
C CYS A 86 1.99 10.59 -5.26
N ILE A 87 2.97 9.86 -4.70
CA ILE A 87 2.86 9.27 -3.35
C ILE A 87 2.77 10.39 -2.30
N LEU A 88 3.53 11.49 -2.45
CA LEU A 88 3.44 12.62 -1.52
C LEU A 88 2.04 13.24 -1.49
N VAL A 89 1.46 13.53 -2.66
CA VAL A 89 0.09 14.08 -2.77
C VAL A 89 -0.92 13.10 -2.18
N PHE A 90 -0.81 11.81 -2.53
CA PHE A 90 -1.66 10.75 -1.98
C PHE A 90 -1.61 10.71 -0.45
N THR A 91 -0.41 10.72 0.13
CA THR A 91 -0.21 10.79 1.59
C THR A 91 -0.84 12.04 2.20
N VAL A 92 -0.58 13.22 1.64
CA VAL A 92 -1.03 14.48 2.23
C VAL A 92 -2.56 14.55 2.21
N VAL A 93 -3.18 14.23 1.06
CA VAL A 93 -4.64 14.20 0.95
C VAL A 93 -5.23 13.17 1.90
N GLY A 94 -4.65 11.96 1.96
CA GLY A 94 -5.09 10.90 2.87
C GLY A 94 -4.99 11.30 4.35
N CYS A 95 -3.88 11.90 4.78
CA CYS A 95 -3.71 12.37 6.15
C CYS A 95 -4.64 13.54 6.51
N ILE A 96 -5.08 14.35 5.54
CA ILE A 96 -6.07 15.41 5.77
C ILE A 96 -7.47 14.82 5.88
N ALA A 97 -7.84 13.91 4.97
CA ALA A 97 -9.16 13.30 4.94
C ALA A 97 -9.40 12.34 6.12
N GLU A 98 -8.36 11.58 6.48
CA GLU A 98 -8.40 10.58 7.55
C GLU A 98 -7.09 10.65 8.37
N PRO A 99 -7.03 11.52 9.39
CA PRO A 99 -5.81 11.73 10.17
C PRO A 99 -5.36 10.50 10.98
N ILE A 100 -6.30 9.70 11.48
CA ILE A 100 -6.03 8.49 12.26
C ILE A 100 -6.13 7.27 11.33
N SER A 101 -5.13 7.14 10.45
CA SER A 101 -5.10 6.14 9.36
C SER A 101 -3.70 5.57 9.15
N GLY A 102 -3.50 4.79 8.09
CA GLY A 102 -2.17 4.33 7.64
C GLY A 102 -1.47 5.23 6.62
N PHE A 103 -2.10 6.32 6.15
CA PHE A 103 -1.59 7.14 5.03
C PHE A 103 -0.20 7.75 5.28
N TRP A 104 0.16 7.99 6.54
CA TRP A 104 1.46 8.52 6.93
C TRP A 104 2.61 7.53 6.69
N LEU A 105 2.36 6.22 6.55
CA LEU A 105 3.40 5.22 6.23
C LEU A 105 4.01 5.43 4.83
N PHE A 106 3.29 6.10 3.95
CA PHE A 106 3.76 6.44 2.60
C PHE A 106 4.66 7.69 2.57
N LEU A 107 4.67 8.50 3.63
CA LEU A 107 5.47 9.73 3.69
C LEU A 107 6.98 9.47 3.59
N PRO A 108 7.58 8.54 4.39
CA PRO A 108 9.01 8.24 4.27
C PRO A 108 9.38 7.78 2.85
N GLN A 109 8.52 6.97 2.23
CA GLN A 109 8.73 6.46 0.89
C GLN A 109 8.75 7.58 -0.16
N ALA A 110 7.78 8.51 -0.11
CA ALA A 110 7.75 9.67 -0.99
C ALA A 110 9.03 10.52 -0.86
N LEU A 111 9.44 10.82 0.37
CA LEU A 111 10.61 11.64 0.65
C LEU A 111 11.91 10.97 0.18
N ILE A 112 12.05 9.65 0.38
CA ILE A 112 13.21 8.88 -0.10
C ILE A 112 13.33 8.97 -1.62
N ILE A 113 12.23 8.80 -2.35
CA ILE A 113 12.23 8.86 -3.83
C ILE A 113 12.58 10.27 -4.31
N ILE A 114 11.97 11.30 -3.74
CA ILE A 114 12.22 12.70 -4.13
C ILE A 114 13.68 13.08 -3.83
N ALA A 115 14.17 12.79 -2.62
CA ALA A 115 15.54 13.12 -2.22
C ALA A 115 16.59 12.39 -3.07
N ALA A 116 16.31 11.15 -3.50
CA ALA A 116 17.23 10.39 -4.35
C ALA A 116 17.37 10.96 -5.76
N ASN A 117 16.33 11.62 -6.28
CA ASN A 117 16.33 12.21 -7.62
C ASN A 117 16.86 13.65 -7.63
N ARG A 118 16.83 14.38 -6.50
CA ARG A 118 17.42 15.73 -6.38
C ARG A 118 18.95 15.74 -6.22
N LYS A 119 19.55 14.58 -5.90
CA LYS A 119 21.01 14.41 -5.74
C LYS A 119 21.69 13.88 -7.02
N ARG A 120 21.00 13.93 -8.15
CA ARG A 120 21.54 13.67 -9.49
C ARG A 120 21.87 14.99 -10.15
#